data_AF-A0A9D9Z103-F1
#
_entry.id   AF-A0A9D9Z103-F1
#
_cell.length_a   1.000
_cell.length_b   1.000
_cell.length_c   1.000
_cell.angle_alpha   90.00
_cell.angle_beta   90.00
_cell.angle_gamma   90.00
#
_symmetry.space_group_name_H-M   'P 1'
#
loop_
_entity.id
_entity.type
_entity.pdbx_description
1 polymer ?
#
loop_
_entity_poly.entity_id
_entity_poly.type
_entity_poly.pdbx_seq_one_letter_code
_entity_poly.pdbx_strand_id
1 'polypeptide(L)'
;MGEQNVDNRNNLLNDRANDENKQPDRCILEEDQVLYSLVENLKLEILKRVKISDHTINLVLTAFFSGLHLLLEDLPGMGKTTLAKTLVSCIDNTADQTFLFRRIQFTADLLPYDIIGTEIFVKEKNDFIFKSGPVFAGVLLADELNRGNPKVQSALLEAMGENQVTVSNKTYKLHDLFFVIATQNPIEIEGTFPLPRSSLDRFGLSISLGYPSEEQQKDILKNNLLKFNPDSINKVIKLADIEKIRKRVDSVYIDSKLIDVINEAGILSRASKEFYPGFSVRALLHLLNASKAYAFVSRGASFVTDDDLKKVFIPVVSHRLYNKFDRTELTSFLDEILSKKYWQNKDN
;
A
#
# COMPACT_ATOMS: atom_id res chain seq x y z
N MET A 1 -57.80 -37.14 25.96
CA MET A 1 -56.96 -37.09 27.18
C MET A 1 -55.53 -37.02 26.66
N GLY A 2 -54.91 -35.88 26.42
CA GLY A 2 -54.88 -34.68 27.26
C GLY A 2 -53.61 -34.77 28.11
N GLU A 3 -52.67 -33.84 27.89
CA GLU A 3 -51.34 -33.71 28.52
C GLU A 3 -50.19 -34.50 27.88
N GLN A 4 -49.47 -33.85 26.95
CA GLN A 4 -48.02 -34.02 26.69
C GLN A 4 -47.65 -33.15 25.47
N ASN A 5 -47.63 -31.82 25.61
CA ASN A 5 -47.10 -30.94 24.56
C ASN A 5 -46.80 -29.50 25.02
N VAL A 6 -46.16 -29.31 26.17
CA VAL A 6 -45.70 -27.98 26.60
C VAL A 6 -44.21 -27.92 26.99
N ASP A 7 -43.54 -29.03 27.32
CA ASP A 7 -42.16 -28.95 27.84
C ASP A 7 -41.01 -28.97 26.81
N ASN A 8 -41.29 -29.06 25.51
CA ASN A 8 -40.22 -29.17 24.49
C ASN A 8 -39.89 -27.88 23.71
N ARG A 9 -40.40 -26.71 24.13
CA ARG A 9 -40.03 -25.41 23.52
C ARG A 9 -39.02 -24.57 24.30
N ASN A 10 -38.72 -24.91 25.56
CA ASN A 10 -37.78 -24.15 26.38
C ASN A 10 -36.33 -24.69 26.35
N ASN A 11 -36.07 -25.84 25.73
CA ASN A 11 -34.71 -26.41 25.64
C ASN A 11 -33.97 -26.08 24.33
N LEU A 12 -34.58 -25.34 23.39
CA LEU A 12 -33.91 -24.94 22.13
C LEU A 12 -33.41 -23.48 22.14
N LEU A 13 -33.65 -22.75 23.23
CA LEU A 13 -33.21 -21.35 23.40
C LEU A 13 -32.02 -21.19 24.34
N ASN A 14 -31.62 -22.23 25.08
CA ASN A 14 -30.51 -22.17 26.03
C ASN A 14 -29.17 -22.72 25.51
N ASP A 15 -29.14 -23.34 24.33
CA ASP A 15 -27.90 -23.88 23.74
C ASP A 15 -27.16 -22.90 22.81
N ARG A 16 -27.58 -21.62 22.75
CA ARG A 16 -26.91 -20.57 21.97
C ARG A 16 -26.18 -19.51 22.80
N ALA A 17 -26.07 -19.71 24.11
CA ALA A 17 -25.54 -18.70 25.04
C ALA A 17 -24.23 -19.09 25.74
N ASN A 18 -23.45 -20.03 25.20
CA ASN A 18 -22.18 -20.47 25.81
C ASN A 18 -21.04 -20.67 24.78
N ASP A 19 -20.87 -19.74 23.84
CA ASP A 19 -19.70 -19.73 22.93
C ASP A 19 -18.91 -18.42 23.02
N GLU A 20 -18.94 -17.73 24.18
CA GLU A 20 -18.22 -16.47 24.44
C GLU A 20 -16.90 -16.64 25.23
N ASN A 21 -16.33 -17.84 25.32
CA ASN A 21 -15.08 -18.07 26.04
C ASN A 21 -14.07 -18.95 25.26
N LYS A 22 -13.92 -18.72 23.96
CA LYS A 22 -12.69 -19.14 23.27
C LYS A 22 -11.64 -18.05 23.47
N GLN A 23 -10.72 -18.28 24.40
CA GLN A 23 -9.39 -17.66 24.34
C GLN A 23 -8.92 -17.71 22.88
N PRO A 24 -8.47 -16.59 22.28
CA PRO A 24 -7.94 -16.65 20.92
C PRO A 24 -6.89 -17.76 20.87
N ASP A 25 -7.10 -18.74 19.98
CA ASP A 25 -6.32 -19.98 19.94
C ASP A 25 -4.83 -19.64 20.06
N ARG A 26 -4.17 -20.16 21.09
CA ARG A 26 -2.74 -19.89 21.39
C ARG A 26 -1.83 -20.06 20.17
N CYS A 27 -2.20 -20.96 19.26
CA CYS A 27 -1.53 -21.21 17.98
C CYS A 27 -1.55 -20.00 17.03
N ILE A 28 -2.64 -19.22 17.00
CA ILE A 28 -2.78 -18.01 16.17
C ILE A 28 -1.86 -16.90 16.69
N LEU A 29 -1.72 -16.78 18.01
CA LEU A 29 -0.83 -15.80 18.63
C LEU A 29 0.65 -16.10 18.38
N GLU A 30 1.03 -17.38 18.33
CA GLU A 30 2.41 -17.79 18.03
C GLU A 30 2.76 -17.57 16.55
N GLU A 31 1.85 -17.86 15.62
CA GLU A 31 2.05 -17.59 14.19
C GLU A 31 2.15 -16.08 13.91
N ASP A 32 1.30 -15.26 14.54
CA ASP A 32 1.33 -13.81 14.42
C ASP A 32 2.66 -13.21 14.87
N GLN A 33 3.22 -13.71 15.98
CA GLN A 33 4.54 -13.29 16.46
C GLN A 33 5.65 -13.63 15.46
N VAL A 34 5.60 -14.81 14.85
CA VAL A 34 6.57 -15.20 13.81
C VAL A 34 6.46 -14.28 12.60
N LEU A 35 5.25 -14.07 12.08
CA LEU A 35 5.01 -13.20 10.92
C LEU A 35 5.44 -11.75 11.21
N TYR A 36 5.11 -11.24 12.39
CA TYR A 36 5.50 -9.88 12.80
C TYR A 36 7.02 -9.75 12.95
N SER A 37 7.71 -10.76 13.49
CA SER A 37 9.18 -10.76 13.59
C SER A 37 9.86 -10.67 12.21
N LEU A 38 9.26 -11.27 11.18
CA LEU A 38 9.75 -11.15 9.79
C LEU A 38 9.58 -9.73 9.26
N VAL A 39 8.45 -9.07 9.58
CA VAL A 39 8.22 -7.65 9.25
C VAL A 39 9.24 -6.75 9.94
N GLU A 40 9.53 -6.98 11.22
CA GLU A 40 10.55 -6.23 11.97
C GLU A 40 11.95 -6.45 11.39
N ASN A 41 12.32 -7.68 11.06
CA ASN A 41 13.60 -7.99 10.43
C ASN A 41 13.74 -7.31 9.05
N LEU A 42 12.69 -7.33 8.23
CA LEU A 42 12.63 -6.62 6.96
C LEU A 42 12.83 -5.11 7.15
N LYS A 43 12.10 -4.51 8.09
CA LYS A 43 12.21 -3.09 8.44
C LYS A 43 13.63 -2.72 8.88
N LEU A 44 14.22 -3.49 9.79
CA LEU A 44 15.57 -3.25 10.28
C LEU A 44 16.62 -3.36 9.15
N GLU A 45 16.50 -4.36 8.27
CA GLU A 45 17.42 -4.54 7.16
C GLU A 45 17.34 -3.38 6.16
N ILE A 46 16.13 -2.88 5.87
CA ILE A 46 15.94 -1.70 5.01
C ILE A 46 16.55 -0.44 5.65
N LEU A 47 16.32 -0.20 6.94
CA LEU A 47 16.80 0.98 7.66
C LEU A 47 18.34 1.04 7.79
N LYS A 48 19.04 -0.09 7.65
CA LYS A 48 20.52 -0.09 7.55
C LYS A 48 21.01 0.67 6.32
N ARG A 49 20.23 0.66 5.22
CA ARG A 49 20.62 1.24 3.91
C ARG A 49 19.91 2.54 3.59
N VAL A 50 18.68 2.69 4.05
CA VAL A 50 17.85 3.85 3.76
C VAL A 50 17.55 4.57 5.06
N LYS A 51 18.08 5.78 5.21
CA LYS A 51 17.86 6.59 6.41
C LYS A 51 16.57 7.37 6.28
N ILE A 52 15.49 6.78 6.77
CA ILE A 52 14.15 7.38 6.84
C ILE A 52 13.57 7.19 8.24
N SER A 53 12.49 7.90 8.55
CA SER A 53 11.83 7.77 9.85
C SER A 53 11.14 6.41 10.00
N ASP A 54 10.97 5.97 11.25
CA ASP A 54 10.23 4.75 11.59
C ASP A 54 8.81 4.76 11.00
N HIS A 55 8.14 5.91 11.13
CA HIS A 55 6.80 6.11 10.58
C HIS A 55 6.78 5.97 9.05
N THR A 56 7.78 6.54 8.35
CA THR A 56 7.89 6.45 6.88
C THR A 56 8.06 5.01 6.41
N ILE A 57 8.96 4.22 7.03
CA ILE A 57 9.13 2.82 6.64
C ILE A 57 7.88 1.99 6.97
N ASN A 58 7.19 2.28 8.07
CA ASN A 58 5.90 1.63 8.37
C ASN A 58 4.88 1.92 7.27
N LEU A 59 4.79 3.14 6.74
CA LEU A 59 3.88 3.46 5.63
C LEU A 59 4.26 2.77 4.31
N VAL A 60 5.57 2.65 4.01
CA VAL A 60 6.04 1.91 2.83
C VAL A 60 5.65 0.42 2.93
N LEU A 61 5.92 -0.21 4.07
CA LEU A 61 5.56 -1.61 4.31
C LEU A 61 4.04 -1.80 4.41
N THR A 62 3.31 -0.81 4.93
CA THR A 62 1.84 -0.78 4.92
C THR A 62 1.33 -0.86 3.48
N ALA A 63 1.86 -0.03 2.57
CA ALA A 63 1.49 -0.08 1.16
C ALA A 63 1.78 -1.45 0.55
N PHE A 64 2.99 -1.97 0.77
CA PHE A 64 3.42 -3.26 0.23
C PHE A 64 2.56 -4.45 0.71
N PHE A 65 2.35 -4.59 2.03
CA PHE A 65 1.59 -5.70 2.59
C PHE A 65 0.07 -5.57 2.45
N SER A 66 -0.46 -4.38 2.17
CA SER A 66 -1.88 -4.20 1.79
C SER A 66 -2.13 -4.37 0.28
N GLY A 67 -1.08 -4.56 -0.52
CA GLY A 67 -1.20 -4.59 -1.99
C GLY A 67 -1.53 -3.22 -2.61
N LEU A 68 -1.34 -2.15 -1.85
CA LEU A 68 -1.55 -0.79 -2.32
C LEU A 68 -0.29 -0.25 -2.99
N HIS A 69 -0.45 0.56 -4.04
CA HIS A 69 0.67 1.23 -4.69
C HIS A 69 1.04 2.54 -3.98
N LEU A 70 2.31 2.90 -4.05
CA LEU A 70 2.89 4.04 -3.33
C LEU A 70 3.25 5.18 -4.30
N LEU A 71 2.81 6.38 -3.98
CA LEU A 71 3.24 7.63 -4.62
C LEU A 71 4.25 8.34 -3.69
N LEU A 72 5.40 8.70 -4.23
CA LEU A 72 6.45 9.43 -3.51
C LEU A 72 6.60 10.85 -4.06
N GLU A 73 6.12 11.82 -3.30
CA GLU A 73 6.25 13.25 -3.59
C GLU A 73 7.52 13.78 -2.90
N ASP A 74 8.69 13.63 -3.55
CA ASP A 74 9.91 14.29 -3.05
C ASP A 74 10.78 14.78 -4.20
N LEU A 75 11.77 15.59 -3.80
CA LEU A 75 12.87 16.02 -4.65
C LEU A 75 13.74 14.83 -5.10
N PRO A 76 14.47 14.99 -6.21
CA PRO A 76 15.50 14.03 -6.63
C PRO A 76 16.54 13.78 -5.53
N GLY A 77 17.08 12.57 -5.48
CA GLY A 77 18.19 12.21 -4.57
C GLY A 77 17.80 11.74 -3.17
N MET A 78 16.50 11.62 -2.85
CA MET A 78 15.99 11.23 -1.52
C MET A 78 16.05 9.72 -1.22
N GLY A 79 16.92 8.95 -1.91
CA GLY A 79 17.07 7.52 -1.65
C GLY A 79 15.92 6.61 -2.14
N LYS A 80 14.98 7.11 -2.96
CA LYS A 80 13.84 6.35 -3.51
C LYS A 80 14.27 5.08 -4.25
N THR A 81 15.30 5.20 -5.11
CA THR A 81 15.89 4.07 -5.83
C THR A 81 16.54 3.06 -4.88
N THR A 82 17.23 3.55 -3.84
CA THR A 82 17.85 2.69 -2.82
C THR A 82 16.79 1.93 -2.04
N LEU A 83 15.68 2.57 -1.68
CA LEU A 83 14.53 1.95 -1.01
C LEU A 83 13.96 0.80 -1.84
N ALA A 84 13.58 1.07 -3.08
CA ALA A 84 12.96 0.05 -3.94
C ALA A 84 13.89 -1.14 -4.19
N LYS A 85 15.18 -0.89 -4.45
CA LYS A 85 16.16 -1.96 -4.63
C LYS A 85 16.42 -2.75 -3.35
N THR A 86 16.53 -2.05 -2.20
CA THR A 86 16.78 -2.70 -0.90
C THR A 86 15.61 -3.60 -0.51
N LEU A 87 14.37 -3.14 -0.72
CA LEU A 87 13.17 -3.95 -0.47
C LEU A 87 13.22 -5.28 -1.24
N VAL A 88 13.53 -5.24 -2.54
CA VAL A 88 13.65 -6.47 -3.35
C VAL A 88 14.82 -7.33 -2.90
N SER A 89 15.98 -6.75 -2.59
CA SER A 89 17.15 -7.50 -2.13
C SER A 89 16.98 -8.18 -0.77
N CYS A 90 16.08 -7.66 0.08
CA CYS A 90 15.73 -8.29 1.36
C CYS A 90 14.85 -9.55 1.17
N ILE A 91 14.28 -9.76 -0.01
CA ILE A 91 13.32 -10.82 -0.30
C ILE A 91 14.04 -11.98 -1.00
N ASP A 92 13.89 -13.18 -0.47
CA ASP A 92 14.32 -14.40 -1.14
C ASP A 92 13.31 -14.82 -2.22
N ASN A 93 13.66 -14.50 -3.46
CA ASN A 93 12.91 -14.79 -4.68
C ASN A 93 13.41 -16.05 -5.42
N THR A 94 14.18 -16.93 -4.77
CA THR A 94 14.69 -18.16 -5.41
C THR A 94 13.57 -19.07 -5.93
N ALA A 95 12.41 -19.05 -5.29
CA ALA A 95 11.22 -19.82 -5.69
C ALA A 95 10.49 -19.24 -6.91
N ASP A 96 10.59 -17.92 -7.14
CA ASP A 96 9.99 -17.24 -8.29
C ASP A 96 10.90 -16.09 -8.74
N GLN A 97 11.67 -16.36 -9.79
CA GLN A 97 12.63 -15.40 -10.35
C GLN A 97 11.97 -14.24 -11.10
N THR A 98 10.64 -14.27 -11.28
CA THR A 98 9.88 -13.15 -11.87
C THR A 98 9.67 -12.01 -10.87
N PHE A 99 9.80 -12.28 -9.56
CA PHE A 99 9.85 -11.22 -8.54
C PHE A 99 11.19 -10.51 -8.58
N LEU A 100 11.28 -9.46 -9.38
CA LEU A 100 12.50 -8.68 -9.58
C LEU A 100 12.23 -7.18 -9.52
N PHE A 101 13.30 -6.39 -9.37
CA PHE A 101 13.24 -4.93 -9.43
C PHE A 101 13.31 -4.45 -10.88
N ARG A 102 12.38 -3.57 -11.27
CA ARG A 102 12.47 -2.78 -12.50
C ARG A 102 12.39 -1.30 -12.17
N ARG A 103 13.05 -0.50 -13.01
CA ARG A 103 13.00 0.96 -12.96
C ARG A 103 12.64 1.47 -14.34
N ILE A 104 11.73 2.43 -14.38
CA ILE A 104 11.39 3.16 -15.59
C ILE A 104 11.44 4.66 -15.27
N GLN A 105 12.07 5.42 -16.16
CA GLN A 105 12.04 6.86 -16.14
C GLN A 105 10.96 7.30 -17.13
N PHE A 106 9.96 8.05 -16.67
CA PHE A 106 8.95 8.59 -17.56
C PHE A 106 9.51 9.81 -18.30
N THR A 107 9.39 9.77 -19.63
CA THR A 107 9.83 10.81 -20.55
C THR A 107 8.74 11.03 -21.60
N ALA A 108 8.79 12.19 -22.29
CA ALA A 108 7.74 12.56 -23.25
C ALA A 108 7.69 11.66 -24.50
N ASP A 109 8.81 10.99 -24.81
CA ASP A 109 9.02 10.08 -25.94
C ASP A 109 8.70 8.62 -25.62
N LEU A 110 8.51 8.28 -24.35
CA LEU A 110 8.15 6.93 -23.92
C LEU A 110 6.81 6.53 -24.55
N LEU A 111 6.67 5.27 -24.97
CA LEU A 111 5.46 4.75 -25.58
C LEU A 111 4.78 3.72 -24.66
N PRO A 112 3.46 3.51 -24.77
CA PRO A 112 2.75 2.54 -23.92
C PRO A 112 3.36 1.13 -23.93
N TYR A 113 3.83 0.68 -25.09
CA TYR A 113 4.45 -0.64 -25.23
C TYR A 113 5.82 -0.75 -24.54
N ASP A 114 6.49 0.37 -24.26
CA ASP A 114 7.72 0.36 -23.45
C ASP A 114 7.44 0.07 -21.98
N ILE A 115 6.16 0.14 -21.57
CA ILE A 115 5.67 -0.19 -20.23
C ILE A 115 5.09 -1.61 -20.19
N ILE A 116 4.14 -1.89 -21.07
CA ILE A 116 3.37 -3.15 -21.04
C ILE A 116 4.04 -4.29 -21.83
N GLY A 117 5.04 -3.98 -22.66
CA GLY A 117 5.67 -4.93 -23.56
C GLY A 117 5.05 -4.93 -24.96
N THR A 118 5.65 -5.72 -25.84
CA THR A 118 5.25 -5.82 -27.26
C THR A 118 5.52 -7.22 -27.80
N GLU A 119 4.83 -7.59 -28.88
CA GLU A 119 5.12 -8.81 -29.62
C GLU A 119 6.14 -8.52 -30.73
N ILE A 120 7.26 -9.25 -30.71
CA ILE A 120 8.32 -9.15 -31.72
C ILE A 120 8.28 -10.37 -32.64
N PHE A 121 8.32 -10.16 -33.94
CA PHE A 121 8.44 -11.25 -34.90
C PHE A 121 9.87 -11.80 -34.90
N VAL A 122 10.03 -13.08 -34.59
CA VAL A 122 11.31 -13.79 -34.59
C VAL A 122 11.39 -14.66 -35.83
N LYS A 123 12.21 -14.23 -36.78
CA LYS A 123 12.31 -14.83 -38.12
C LYS A 123 12.70 -16.31 -38.06
N GLU A 124 13.56 -16.69 -37.12
CA GLU A 124 14.01 -18.07 -36.92
C GLU A 124 12.87 -19.00 -36.49
N LYS A 125 11.88 -18.47 -35.77
CA LYS A 125 10.70 -19.23 -35.33
C LYS A 125 9.48 -19.04 -36.25
N ASN A 126 9.56 -18.08 -37.16
CA ASN A 126 8.44 -17.61 -37.97
C ASN A 126 7.19 -17.31 -37.11
N ASP A 127 7.41 -16.73 -35.92
CA ASP A 127 6.37 -16.54 -34.90
C ASP A 127 6.57 -15.21 -34.14
N PHE A 128 5.50 -14.71 -33.54
CA PHE A 128 5.50 -13.55 -32.66
C PHE A 128 5.78 -13.97 -31.22
N ILE A 129 6.89 -13.50 -30.67
CA ILE A 129 7.25 -13.74 -29.26
C ILE A 129 6.95 -12.49 -28.46
N PHE A 130 6.25 -12.66 -27.34
CA PHE A 130 6.02 -11.58 -26.39
C PHE A 130 7.31 -11.20 -25.68
N LYS A 131 7.67 -9.92 -25.76
CA LYS A 131 8.74 -9.30 -24.99
C LYS A 131 8.10 -8.47 -23.87
N SER A 132 8.17 -9.00 -22.65
CA SER A 132 7.61 -8.38 -21.46
C SER A 132 8.18 -6.99 -21.20
N GLY A 133 7.29 -6.04 -20.88
CA GLY A 133 7.69 -4.72 -20.40
C GLY A 133 8.10 -4.70 -18.92
N PRO A 134 8.52 -3.55 -18.39
CA PRO A 134 8.96 -3.39 -17.00
C PRO A 134 7.85 -3.61 -15.96
N VAL A 135 6.57 -3.61 -16.33
CA VAL A 135 5.48 -3.97 -15.41
C VAL A 135 5.50 -5.43 -14.97
N PHE A 136 6.19 -6.30 -15.71
CA PHE A 136 6.43 -7.69 -15.30
C PHE A 136 7.59 -7.75 -14.32
N ALA A 137 7.31 -7.34 -13.09
CA ALA A 137 8.25 -7.23 -11.99
C ALA A 137 7.55 -7.51 -10.65
N GLY A 138 8.34 -7.75 -9.61
CA GLY A 138 7.83 -7.73 -8.24
C GLY A 138 7.66 -6.30 -7.75
N VAL A 139 8.69 -5.47 -7.95
CA VAL A 139 8.68 -4.05 -7.58
C VAL A 139 9.10 -3.20 -8.77
N LEU A 140 8.24 -2.25 -9.14
CA LEU A 140 8.49 -1.28 -10.21
C LEU A 140 8.65 0.12 -9.60
N LEU A 141 9.81 0.74 -9.81
CA LEU A 141 10.01 2.17 -9.58
C LEU A 141 9.70 2.95 -10.85
N ALA A 142 8.63 3.74 -10.84
CA ALA A 142 8.20 4.61 -11.92
C ALA A 142 8.56 6.07 -11.61
N ASP A 143 9.73 6.51 -12.08
CA ASP A 143 10.24 7.85 -11.80
C ASP A 143 9.62 8.92 -12.70
N GLU A 144 9.32 10.08 -12.11
CA GLU A 144 8.82 11.28 -12.79
C GLU A 144 7.57 10.99 -13.64
N LEU A 145 6.60 10.28 -13.05
CA LEU A 145 5.39 9.83 -13.74
C LEU A 145 4.66 10.98 -14.47
N ASN A 146 4.75 12.21 -13.94
CA ASN A 146 4.23 13.43 -14.55
C ASN A 146 4.96 13.90 -15.82
N ARG A 147 6.08 13.32 -16.25
CA ARG A 147 6.77 13.70 -17.51
C ARG A 147 6.35 12.87 -18.71
N GLY A 148 5.71 11.71 -18.51
CA GLY A 148 5.21 10.89 -19.60
C GLY A 148 3.86 11.37 -20.12
N ASN A 149 3.61 11.15 -21.41
CA ASN A 149 2.34 11.48 -22.05
C ASN A 149 1.16 10.74 -21.36
N PRO A 150 -0.06 11.34 -21.29
CA PRO A 150 -1.24 10.70 -20.71
C PRO A 150 -1.52 9.25 -21.15
N LYS A 151 -1.22 8.89 -22.42
CA LYS A 151 -1.38 7.50 -22.90
C LYS A 151 -0.45 6.51 -22.18
N VAL A 152 0.77 6.95 -21.91
CA VAL A 152 1.82 6.16 -21.25
C VAL A 152 1.51 6.02 -19.76
N GLN A 153 1.10 7.11 -19.12
CA GLN A 153 0.58 7.09 -17.76
C GLN A 153 -0.60 6.11 -17.63
N SER A 154 -1.56 6.18 -18.57
CA SER A 154 -2.74 5.30 -18.57
C SER A 154 -2.36 3.82 -18.66
N ALA A 155 -1.36 3.46 -19.46
CA ALA A 155 -0.90 2.07 -19.60
C ALA A 155 -0.37 1.50 -18.28
N LEU A 156 0.43 2.27 -17.51
CA LEU A 156 0.88 1.85 -16.18
C LEU A 156 -0.29 1.75 -15.18
N LEU A 157 -1.20 2.73 -15.21
CA LEU A 157 -2.33 2.80 -14.27
C LEU A 157 -3.38 1.72 -14.51
N GLU A 158 -3.54 1.29 -15.76
CA GLU A 158 -4.37 0.13 -16.13
C GLU A 158 -3.72 -1.16 -15.61
N ALA A 159 -2.41 -1.33 -15.82
CA ALA A 159 -1.65 -2.45 -15.29
C ALA A 159 -1.77 -2.55 -13.75
N MET A 160 -1.70 -1.41 -13.06
CA MET A 160 -1.92 -1.30 -11.60
C MET A 160 -3.35 -1.68 -11.18
N GLY A 161 -4.36 -1.21 -11.92
CA GLY A 161 -5.76 -1.40 -11.56
C GLY A 161 -6.28 -2.82 -11.82
N GLU A 162 -5.83 -3.43 -12.91
CA GLU A 162 -6.32 -4.74 -13.38
C GLU A 162 -5.37 -5.90 -13.01
N ASN A 163 -4.16 -5.59 -12.54
CA ASN A 163 -3.09 -6.54 -12.26
C ASN A 163 -2.78 -7.49 -13.44
N GLN A 164 -3.01 -7.01 -14.66
CA GLN A 164 -2.78 -7.71 -15.92
C GLN A 164 -2.60 -6.67 -17.04
N VAL A 165 -2.04 -7.09 -18.16
CA VAL A 165 -1.97 -6.28 -19.38
C VAL A 165 -2.44 -7.10 -20.57
N THR A 166 -3.10 -6.44 -21.53
CA THR A 166 -3.47 -7.05 -22.81
C THR A 166 -2.60 -6.47 -23.91
N VAL A 167 -1.89 -7.36 -24.61
CA VAL A 167 -1.06 -7.00 -25.76
C VAL A 167 -1.56 -7.80 -26.95
N SER A 168 -1.90 -7.10 -28.03
CA SER A 168 -2.62 -7.67 -29.18
C SER A 168 -3.92 -8.35 -28.71
N ASN A 169 -4.02 -9.67 -28.83
CA ASN A 169 -5.19 -10.47 -28.43
C ASN A 169 -4.89 -11.41 -27.24
N LYS A 170 -3.78 -11.19 -26.51
CA LYS A 170 -3.36 -12.03 -25.39
C LYS A 170 -3.25 -11.22 -24.12
N THR A 171 -3.86 -11.73 -23.05
CA THR A 171 -3.77 -11.14 -21.72
C THR A 171 -2.70 -11.86 -20.91
N TYR A 172 -1.83 -11.07 -20.29
CA TYR A 172 -0.71 -11.52 -19.48
C TYR A 172 -0.90 -11.00 -18.06
N LYS A 173 -0.94 -11.90 -17.08
CA LYS A 173 -1.06 -11.51 -15.66
C LYS A 173 0.26 -10.95 -15.15
N LEU A 174 0.18 -9.97 -14.26
CA LEU A 174 1.34 -9.49 -13.51
C LEU A 174 1.59 -10.39 -12.31
N HIS A 175 2.71 -10.15 -11.63
CA HIS A 175 3.03 -10.87 -10.40
C HIS A 175 2.01 -10.55 -9.30
N ASP A 176 1.60 -11.52 -8.47
CA ASP A 176 0.59 -11.30 -7.42
C ASP A 176 1.04 -10.27 -6.36
N LEU A 177 2.35 -10.13 -6.21
CA LEU A 177 3.01 -9.11 -5.38
C LEU A 177 3.47 -7.86 -6.17
N PHE A 178 2.90 -7.59 -7.35
CA PHE A 178 3.25 -6.42 -8.15
C PHE A 178 3.03 -5.12 -7.36
N PHE A 179 4.12 -4.44 -7.04
CA PHE A 179 4.14 -3.24 -6.24
C PHE A 179 4.79 -2.09 -7.00
N VAL A 180 4.06 -1.00 -7.17
CA VAL A 180 4.52 0.20 -7.85
C VAL A 180 4.87 1.27 -6.83
N ILE A 181 6.09 1.79 -6.94
CA ILE A 181 6.53 3.01 -6.28
C ILE A 181 6.67 4.05 -7.39
N ALA A 182 5.72 4.97 -7.49
CA ALA A 182 5.77 6.07 -8.45
C ALA A 182 6.34 7.32 -7.80
N THR A 183 7.00 8.17 -8.57
CA THR A 183 7.49 9.47 -8.09
C THR A 183 6.91 10.59 -8.94
N GLN A 184 6.62 11.71 -8.28
CA GLN A 184 6.23 12.95 -8.95
C GLN A 184 7.04 14.09 -8.36
N ASN A 185 7.61 14.92 -9.24
CA ASN A 185 8.27 16.15 -8.82
C ASN A 185 7.22 17.27 -8.78
N PRO A 186 6.88 17.83 -7.61
CA PRO A 186 5.84 18.86 -7.50
C PRO A 186 6.30 20.25 -7.96
N ILE A 187 7.60 20.46 -8.23
CA ILE A 187 8.18 21.78 -8.55
C ILE A 187 8.27 22.01 -10.06
N GLU A 188 8.58 20.98 -10.83
CA GLU A 188 8.75 21.10 -12.28
C GLU A 188 7.38 21.05 -12.97
N ILE A 189 6.90 22.21 -13.42
CA ILE A 189 5.64 22.35 -14.15
C ILE A 189 5.90 22.31 -15.67
N GLU A 190 7.05 22.82 -16.11
CA GLU A 190 7.38 22.94 -17.53
C GLU A 190 7.70 21.57 -18.16
N GLY A 191 7.01 21.25 -19.27
CA GLY A 191 7.17 19.96 -19.95
C GLY A 191 6.57 18.76 -19.19
N THR A 192 5.62 18.98 -18.28
CA THR A 192 4.94 17.92 -17.53
C THR A 192 3.46 17.79 -17.90
N PHE A 193 2.96 16.56 -17.81
CA PHE A 193 1.58 16.16 -17.91
C PHE A 193 1.08 15.76 -16.52
N PRO A 194 0.35 16.63 -15.80
CA PRO A 194 -0.14 16.30 -14.46
C PRO A 194 -1.07 15.09 -14.52
N LEU A 195 -0.96 14.19 -13.54
CA LEU A 195 -1.85 13.04 -13.45
C LEU A 195 -3.29 13.53 -13.21
N PRO A 196 -4.27 13.05 -13.99
CA PRO A 196 -5.67 13.24 -13.65
C PRO A 196 -5.96 12.68 -12.26
N ARG A 197 -6.94 13.24 -11.54
CA ARG A 197 -7.27 12.73 -10.20
C ARG A 197 -7.82 11.32 -10.20
N SER A 198 -8.56 10.95 -11.24
CA SER A 198 -8.98 9.57 -11.47
C SER A 198 -7.80 8.60 -11.51
N SER A 199 -6.63 9.09 -11.92
CA SER A 199 -5.38 8.36 -11.93
C SER A 199 -4.70 8.34 -10.56
N LEU A 200 -4.61 9.49 -9.88
CA LEU A 200 -4.06 9.59 -8.53
C LEU A 200 -4.83 8.72 -7.51
N ASP A 201 -6.14 8.59 -7.69
CA ASP A 201 -7.02 7.76 -6.86
C ASP A 201 -6.61 6.28 -6.83
N ARG A 202 -5.88 5.79 -7.86
CA ARG A 202 -5.35 4.41 -7.92
C ARG A 202 -4.15 4.18 -7.00
N PHE A 203 -3.46 5.22 -6.56
CA PHE A 203 -2.42 5.08 -5.53
C PHE A 203 -3.08 4.99 -4.15
N GLY A 204 -2.65 4.01 -3.37
CA GLY A 204 -3.17 3.81 -2.01
C GLY A 204 -2.68 4.87 -1.05
N LEU A 205 -1.37 5.14 -1.08
CA LEU A 205 -0.70 6.10 -0.22
C LEU A 205 0.15 7.07 -1.06
N SER A 206 0.16 8.35 -0.67
CA SER A 206 1.13 9.36 -1.08
C SER A 206 1.93 9.82 0.13
N ILE A 207 3.26 9.69 0.08
CA ILE A 207 4.16 10.07 1.18
C ILE A 207 5.37 10.83 0.67
N SER A 208 6.03 11.51 1.60
CA SER A 208 7.36 12.09 1.39
C SER A 208 8.35 11.34 2.27
N LEU A 209 9.50 10.95 1.71
CA LEU A 209 10.61 10.39 2.47
C LEU A 209 11.27 11.47 3.34
N GLY A 210 11.29 12.72 2.86
CA GLY A 210 11.91 13.85 3.53
C GLY A 210 13.44 13.79 3.54
N TYR A 211 14.06 14.86 4.02
CA TYR A 211 15.51 14.86 4.25
C TYR A 211 15.84 14.03 5.50
N PRO A 212 16.91 13.21 5.46
CA PRO A 212 17.41 12.56 6.66
C PRO A 212 17.86 13.61 7.69
N SER A 213 17.78 13.26 8.98
CA SER A 213 18.31 14.10 10.06
C SER A 213 19.80 14.37 9.87
N GLU A 214 20.34 15.40 10.54
CA GLU A 214 21.78 15.71 10.47
C GLU A 214 22.66 14.49 10.83
N GLU A 215 22.26 13.71 11.83
CA GLU A 215 22.95 12.48 12.22
C GLU A 215 22.89 11.41 11.12
N GLN A 216 21.71 11.22 10.53
CA GLN A 216 21.52 10.29 9.41
C GLN A 216 22.32 10.72 8.18
N GLN A 217 22.40 12.02 7.89
CA GLN A 217 23.23 12.57 6.81
C GLN A 217 24.71 12.31 7.05
N LYS A 218 25.21 12.55 8.28
CA LYS A 218 26.59 12.22 8.65
C LYS A 218 26.88 10.74 8.47
N ASP A 219 25.95 9.86 8.81
CA ASP A 219 26.09 8.41 8.62
C ASP A 219 26.15 8.02 7.14
N ILE A 220 25.30 8.62 6.29
CA ILE A 220 25.32 8.43 4.83
C ILE A 220 26.69 8.83 4.25
N LEU A 221 27.22 9.98 4.68
CA LEU A 221 28.51 10.49 4.21
C LEU A 221 29.69 9.61 4.68
N LYS A 222 29.68 9.15 5.94
CA LYS A 222 30.75 8.30 6.49
C LYS A 222 30.81 6.93 5.85
N ASN A 223 29.66 6.30 5.64
CA ASN A 223 29.57 4.91 5.17
C ASN A 223 29.43 4.79 3.64
N ASN A 224 29.45 5.93 2.92
CA ASN A 224 29.25 6.02 1.47
C ASN A 224 28.07 5.16 0.99
N LEU A 225 26.92 5.31 1.68
CA LEU A 225 25.71 4.50 1.45
C LEU A 225 25.11 4.67 0.03
N LEU A 226 25.68 5.56 -0.80
CA LEU A 226 25.34 5.73 -2.21
C LEU A 226 25.74 4.52 -3.06
N LYS A 227 26.79 3.77 -2.68
CA LYS A 227 27.20 2.58 -3.44
C LYS A 227 26.29 1.40 -3.07
N PHE A 228 25.21 1.22 -3.83
CA PHE A 228 24.32 0.08 -3.68
C PHE A 228 25.05 -1.22 -4.03
N ASN A 229 25.20 -2.10 -3.03
CA ASN A 229 25.72 -3.46 -3.22
C ASN A 229 24.66 -4.49 -2.76
N PRO A 230 23.94 -5.15 -3.70
CA PRO A 230 22.94 -6.15 -3.35
C PRO A 230 23.49 -7.30 -2.50
N ASP A 231 24.73 -7.74 -2.75
CA ASP A 231 25.35 -8.90 -2.08
C ASP A 231 25.60 -8.67 -0.59
N SER A 232 25.53 -7.42 -0.15
CA SER A 232 25.71 -7.04 1.25
C SER A 232 24.39 -6.94 2.03
N ILE A 233 23.25 -7.21 1.37
CA ILE A 233 21.91 -7.17 1.97
C ILE A 233 21.48 -8.62 2.28
N ASN A 234 21.03 -8.85 3.50
CA ASN A 234 20.55 -10.17 3.89
C ASN A 234 19.14 -10.40 3.34
N LYS A 235 18.92 -11.59 2.78
CA LYS A 235 17.58 -12.08 2.49
C LYS A 235 16.92 -12.49 3.80
N VAL A 236 15.97 -11.68 4.27
CA VAL A 236 15.34 -11.84 5.59
C VAL A 236 13.92 -12.39 5.54
N ILE A 237 13.31 -12.44 4.36
CA ILE A 237 11.93 -12.91 4.17
C ILE A 237 11.77 -13.64 2.84
N LYS A 238 10.94 -14.69 2.76
CA LYS A 238 10.63 -15.40 1.50
C LYS A 238 9.32 -14.91 0.90
N LEU A 239 9.11 -15.15 -0.40
CA LEU A 239 7.85 -14.81 -1.09
C LEU A 239 6.62 -15.45 -0.44
N ALA A 240 6.71 -16.73 -0.05
CA ALA A 240 5.62 -17.42 0.65
C ALA A 240 5.27 -16.79 2.01
N ASP A 241 6.25 -16.20 2.71
CA ASP A 241 6.00 -15.51 3.97
C ASP A 241 5.28 -14.17 3.73
N ILE A 242 5.60 -13.46 2.64
CA ILE A 242 4.90 -12.24 2.25
C ILE A 242 3.43 -12.54 1.99
N GLU A 243 3.10 -13.61 1.28
CA GLU A 243 1.71 -14.02 1.04
C GLU A 243 0.96 -14.31 2.36
N LYS A 244 1.62 -14.96 3.31
CA LYS A 244 1.04 -15.19 4.65
C LYS A 244 0.80 -13.87 5.39
N ILE A 245 1.75 -12.95 5.35
CA ILE A 245 1.60 -11.62 5.96
C ILE A 245 0.45 -10.86 5.33
N ARG A 246 0.30 -10.86 4.00
CA ARG A 246 -0.82 -10.19 3.31
C ARG A 246 -2.18 -10.75 3.77
N LYS A 247 -2.31 -12.09 3.79
CA LYS A 247 -3.53 -12.75 4.31
C LYS A 247 -3.79 -12.38 5.78
N ARG A 248 -2.72 -12.31 6.59
CA ARG A 248 -2.84 -11.95 7.99
C ARG A 248 -3.27 -10.50 8.17
N VAL A 249 -2.71 -9.58 7.40
CA VAL A 249 -3.09 -8.16 7.35
C VAL A 249 -4.58 -8.01 6.99
N ASP A 250 -5.07 -8.75 5.99
CA ASP A 250 -6.49 -8.71 5.59
C ASP A 250 -7.43 -9.14 6.72
N SER A 251 -6.99 -10.11 7.54
CA SER A 251 -7.73 -10.64 8.69
C SER A 251 -7.65 -9.79 9.97
N VAL A 252 -6.87 -8.70 9.99
CA VAL A 252 -6.82 -7.77 11.15
C VAL A 252 -8.24 -7.23 11.41
N TYR A 253 -8.67 -7.32 12.66
CA TYR A 253 -9.99 -6.88 13.09
C TYR A 253 -10.09 -5.35 13.06
N ILE A 254 -11.23 -4.84 12.59
CA ILE A 254 -11.57 -3.43 12.70
C ILE A 254 -13.01 -3.32 13.20
N ASP A 255 -13.18 -2.57 14.27
CA ASP A 255 -14.48 -2.40 14.91
C ASP A 255 -15.45 -1.63 14.00
N SER A 256 -16.74 -1.96 14.08
CA SER A 256 -17.78 -1.28 13.30
C SER A 256 -17.79 0.24 13.53
N LYS A 257 -17.40 0.71 14.71
CA LYS A 257 -17.28 2.15 15.01
C LYS A 257 -16.22 2.84 14.16
N LEU A 258 -15.09 2.17 13.89
CA LEU A 258 -14.04 2.71 13.02
C LEU A 258 -14.47 2.67 11.55
N ILE A 259 -15.20 1.64 11.13
CA ILE A 259 -15.79 1.57 9.78
C ILE A 259 -16.77 2.74 9.58
N ASP A 260 -17.59 3.03 10.58
CA ASP A 260 -18.50 4.18 10.55
C ASP A 260 -17.75 5.51 10.41
N VAL A 261 -16.64 5.69 11.14
CA VAL A 261 -15.79 6.89 11.02
C VAL A 261 -15.25 7.03 9.60
N ILE A 262 -14.76 5.95 8.99
CA ILE A 262 -14.30 5.95 7.59
C ILE A 262 -15.44 6.33 6.65
N ASN A 263 -16.63 5.76 6.84
CA ASN A 263 -17.79 6.07 6.01
C ASN A 263 -18.24 7.53 6.16
N GLU A 264 -18.26 8.04 7.39
CA GLU A 264 -18.61 9.42 7.72
C GLU A 264 -17.61 10.41 7.10
N ALA A 265 -16.31 10.12 7.13
CA ALA A 265 -15.31 10.90 6.40
C ALA A 265 -15.62 10.99 4.91
N GLY A 266 -16.10 9.90 4.31
CA GLY A 266 -16.58 9.88 2.93
C GLY A 266 -17.83 10.73 2.69
N ILE A 267 -18.79 10.75 3.62
CA ILE A 267 -20.02 11.54 3.50
C ILE A 267 -19.69 13.03 3.66
N LEU A 268 -18.98 13.40 4.72
CA LEU A 268 -18.65 14.78 5.03
C LEU A 268 -17.71 15.41 4.01
N SER A 269 -16.73 14.66 3.51
CA SER A 269 -15.85 15.16 2.44
C SER A 269 -16.61 15.43 1.14
N ARG A 270 -17.63 14.62 0.80
CA ARG A 270 -18.46 14.84 -0.40
C ARG A 270 -19.48 15.96 -0.23
N ALA A 271 -19.94 16.21 1.00
CA ALA A 271 -20.82 17.33 1.31
C ALA A 271 -20.08 18.67 1.39
N SER A 272 -18.80 18.66 1.75
CA SER A 272 -17.99 19.86 1.84
C SER A 272 -17.58 20.39 0.46
N LYS A 273 -17.78 21.70 0.24
CA LYS A 273 -17.29 22.39 -0.97
C LYS A 273 -15.76 22.45 -1.01
N GLU A 274 -15.11 22.34 0.13
CA GLU A 274 -13.66 22.41 0.24
C GLU A 274 -13.01 21.17 -0.40
N PHE A 275 -13.58 19.98 -0.15
CA PHE A 275 -12.99 18.72 -0.60
C PHE A 275 -13.42 18.27 -2.00
N TYR A 276 -14.25 19.03 -2.73
CA TYR A 276 -14.84 18.61 -4.01
C TYR A 276 -13.82 18.02 -5.02
N PRO A 277 -14.03 16.81 -5.56
CA PRO A 277 -15.24 15.97 -5.52
C PRO A 277 -15.43 15.06 -4.28
N GLY A 278 -14.69 15.28 -3.20
CA GLY A 278 -14.75 14.50 -1.96
C GLY A 278 -14.03 13.15 -2.07
N PHE A 279 -14.03 12.36 -1.00
CA PHE A 279 -13.37 11.05 -1.01
C PHE A 279 -14.17 10.03 -1.82
N SER A 280 -13.49 9.34 -2.74
CA SER A 280 -14.04 8.24 -3.53
C SER A 280 -14.31 7.01 -2.66
N VAL A 281 -15.11 6.06 -3.14
CA VAL A 281 -15.27 4.76 -2.45
C VAL A 281 -13.94 4.01 -2.38
N ARG A 282 -13.11 4.12 -3.41
CA ARG A 282 -11.75 3.56 -3.43
C ARG A 282 -10.89 4.16 -2.32
N ALA A 283 -10.99 5.46 -2.08
CA ALA A 283 -10.28 6.12 -0.99
C ALA A 283 -10.65 5.53 0.38
N LEU A 284 -11.92 5.22 0.60
CA LEU A 284 -12.39 4.60 1.85
C LEU A 284 -11.87 3.17 2.01
N LEU A 285 -11.87 2.38 0.92
CA LEU A 285 -11.29 1.03 0.92
C LEU A 285 -9.77 1.05 1.14
N HIS A 286 -9.06 2.00 0.54
CA HIS A 286 -7.64 2.20 0.79
C HIS A 286 -7.38 2.59 2.24
N LEU A 287 -8.23 3.43 2.84
CA LEU A 287 -8.12 3.82 4.24
C LEU A 287 -8.32 2.62 5.18
N LEU A 288 -9.32 1.79 4.90
CA LEU A 288 -9.60 0.54 5.61
C LEU A 288 -8.39 -0.41 5.56
N ASN A 289 -7.91 -0.72 4.35
CA ASN A 289 -6.83 -1.67 4.13
C ASN A 289 -5.49 -1.15 4.70
N ALA A 290 -5.21 0.14 4.52
CA ALA A 290 -4.02 0.77 5.10
C ALA A 290 -4.07 0.75 6.63
N SER A 291 -5.23 0.99 7.25
CA SER A 291 -5.34 0.98 8.73
C SER A 291 -5.06 -0.41 9.30
N LYS A 292 -5.60 -1.46 8.66
CA LYS A 292 -5.32 -2.86 9.02
C LYS A 292 -3.84 -3.20 8.87
N ALA A 293 -3.26 -2.89 7.72
CA ALA A 293 -1.85 -3.14 7.45
C ALA A 293 -0.94 -2.37 8.40
N TYR A 294 -1.25 -1.11 8.70
CA TYR A 294 -0.46 -0.28 9.60
C TYR A 294 -0.46 -0.82 11.02
N ALA A 295 -1.61 -1.26 11.54
CA ALA A 295 -1.72 -1.85 12.88
C ALA A 295 -0.82 -3.08 13.03
N PHE A 296 -0.83 -3.97 12.03
CA PHE A 296 0.04 -5.15 12.02
C PHE A 296 1.52 -4.78 11.82
N VAL A 297 1.84 -3.94 10.84
CA VAL A 297 3.23 -3.58 10.49
C VAL A 297 3.94 -2.80 11.59
N SER A 298 3.23 -1.92 12.29
CA SER A 298 3.84 -1.05 13.29
C SER A 298 3.94 -1.66 14.69
N ARG A 299 3.02 -2.58 15.04
CA ARG A 299 2.87 -3.08 16.42
C ARG A 299 2.59 -4.58 16.52
N GLY A 300 2.47 -5.29 15.40
CA GLY A 300 2.03 -6.70 15.39
C GLY A 300 0.59 -6.88 15.86
N ALA A 301 -0.22 -5.82 15.78
CA ALA A 301 -1.55 -5.83 16.38
C ALA A 301 -2.55 -6.63 15.54
N SER A 302 -3.44 -7.35 16.23
CA SER A 302 -4.54 -8.10 15.63
C SER A 302 -5.78 -7.26 15.38
N PHE A 303 -5.80 -6.00 15.83
CA PHE A 303 -6.92 -5.07 15.70
C PHE A 303 -6.44 -3.64 15.41
N VAL A 304 -7.29 -2.86 14.73
CA VAL A 304 -7.06 -1.45 14.40
C VAL A 304 -7.49 -0.54 15.56
N THR A 305 -6.70 0.50 15.82
CA THR A 305 -7.02 1.59 16.76
C THR A 305 -7.23 2.93 16.05
N ASP A 306 -7.76 3.93 16.76
CA ASP A 306 -7.88 5.30 16.24
C ASP A 306 -6.52 5.88 15.83
N ASP A 307 -5.45 5.59 16.56
CA ASP A 307 -4.12 6.09 16.23
C ASP A 307 -3.66 5.51 14.89
N ASP A 308 -3.86 4.21 14.66
CA ASP A 308 -3.52 3.57 13.39
C ASP A 308 -4.24 4.26 12.22
N LEU A 309 -5.54 4.56 12.37
CA LEU A 309 -6.33 5.30 11.39
C LEU A 309 -5.77 6.72 11.16
N LYS A 310 -5.45 7.45 12.23
CA LYS A 310 -4.86 8.80 12.13
C LYS A 310 -3.51 8.79 11.39
N LYS A 311 -2.67 7.78 11.63
CA LYS A 311 -1.35 7.65 10.99
C LYS A 311 -1.44 7.43 9.49
N VAL A 312 -2.48 6.75 9.00
CA VAL A 312 -2.65 6.49 7.56
C VAL A 312 -3.58 7.47 6.86
N PHE A 313 -4.41 8.23 7.59
CA PHE A 313 -5.43 9.09 6.99
C PHE A 313 -4.86 10.08 5.97
N ILE A 314 -3.92 10.93 6.39
CA ILE A 314 -3.30 11.93 5.50
C ILE A 314 -2.60 11.26 4.32
N PRO A 315 -1.69 10.28 4.53
CA PRO A 315 -1.07 9.54 3.43
C PRO A 315 -2.05 8.97 2.42
N VAL A 316 -3.21 8.52 2.89
CA VAL A 316 -4.23 7.95 2.01
C VAL A 316 -4.97 9.05 1.25
N VAL A 317 -5.40 10.14 1.89
CA VAL A 317 -6.37 11.07 1.28
C VAL A 317 -5.77 12.30 0.60
N SER A 318 -4.56 12.73 0.96
CA SER A 318 -4.03 14.05 0.59
C SER A 318 -3.91 14.26 -0.92
N HIS A 319 -3.42 13.26 -1.67
CA HIS A 319 -3.22 13.34 -3.12
C HIS A 319 -4.53 13.27 -3.93
N ARG A 320 -5.68 13.07 -3.27
CA ARG A 320 -6.99 12.97 -3.94
C ARG A 320 -7.74 14.31 -3.96
N LEU A 321 -7.26 15.31 -3.23
CA LEU A 321 -7.96 16.58 -3.02
C LEU A 321 -7.64 17.65 -4.08
N TYR A 322 -8.58 18.59 -4.28
CA TYR A 322 -8.39 19.67 -5.27
C TYR A 322 -7.36 20.68 -4.83
N ASN A 323 -7.57 21.21 -3.64
CA ASN A 323 -6.68 22.18 -3.05
C ASN A 323 -5.56 21.44 -2.32
N LYS A 324 -4.37 22.04 -2.32
CA LYS A 324 -3.32 21.65 -1.38
C LYS A 324 -3.79 22.09 0.00
N PHE A 325 -4.62 21.26 0.63
CA PHE A 325 -4.97 21.42 2.03
C PHE A 325 -3.70 21.32 2.86
N ASP A 326 -3.62 22.15 3.90
CA ASP A 326 -2.58 21.94 4.88
C ASP A 326 -2.85 20.60 5.59
N ARG A 327 -1.79 19.88 5.94
CA ARG A 327 -1.88 18.66 6.75
C ARG A 327 -2.63 18.93 8.05
N THR A 328 -2.51 20.14 8.59
CA THR A 328 -3.23 20.60 9.77
C THR A 328 -4.74 20.59 9.58
N GLU A 329 -5.25 21.05 8.43
CA GLU A 329 -6.68 21.08 8.11
C GLU A 329 -7.26 19.66 8.01
N LEU A 330 -6.53 18.75 7.36
CA LEU A 330 -6.92 17.34 7.26
C LEU A 330 -6.91 16.62 8.61
N THR A 331 -5.95 16.96 9.48
CA THR A 331 -5.88 16.43 10.84
C THR A 331 -7.09 16.90 11.65
N SER A 332 -7.38 18.21 11.60
CA SER A 332 -8.54 18.80 12.28
C SER A 332 -9.85 18.19 11.79
N PHE A 333 -9.99 17.97 10.49
CA PHE A 333 -11.17 17.32 9.91
C PHE A 333 -11.38 15.91 10.46
N LEU A 334 -10.31 15.11 10.55
CA LEU A 334 -10.40 13.76 11.11
C LEU A 334 -10.71 13.79 12.62
N ASP A 335 -10.06 14.67 13.38
CA ASP A 335 -10.29 14.79 14.82
C ASP A 335 -11.73 15.24 15.13
N GLU A 336 -12.33 16.10 14.29
CA GLU A 336 -13.74 16.47 14.39
C GLU A 336 -14.66 15.26 14.22
N ILE A 337 -14.39 14.39 13.24
CA ILE A 337 -15.21 13.18 13.00
C ILE A 337 -15.09 12.20 14.17
N LEU A 338 -13.85 11.95 14.60
CA LEU A 338 -13.61 11.06 15.73
C LEU A 338 -14.30 11.60 16.99
N SER A 339 -14.17 12.89 17.29
CA SER A 339 -14.82 13.48 18.47
C SER A 339 -16.35 13.42 18.42
N LYS A 340 -17.00 13.72 17.27
CA LYS A 340 -18.46 13.67 17.14
C LYS A 340 -19.04 12.28 17.45
N LYS A 341 -18.41 11.21 16.96
CA LYS A 341 -18.87 9.82 17.16
C LYS A 341 -18.59 9.29 18.57
N TYR A 342 -17.49 9.67 19.19
CA TYR A 342 -17.11 9.16 20.52
C TYR A 342 -18.02 9.68 21.66
N TRP A 343 -18.66 10.84 21.48
CA TRP A 343 -19.55 11.41 22.50
C TRP A 343 -21.04 11.11 22.28
N GLN A 344 -21.51 10.91 21.05
CA GLN A 344 -22.93 10.61 20.79
C GLN A 344 -23.37 9.20 21.24
N ASN A 345 -22.43 8.30 21.56
CA ASN A 345 -22.70 6.92 21.99
C ASN A 345 -22.40 6.65 23.48
N LYS A 346 -22.10 7.68 24.29
CA LYS A 346 -21.97 7.51 25.76
C LYS A 346 -23.28 7.73 26.53
N ASP A 347 -24.33 8.21 25.86
CA ASP A 347 -25.61 8.59 26.47
C ASP A 347 -26.80 7.67 26.09
N ASN A 348 -26.55 6.44 25.61
CA ASN A 348 -27.61 5.43 25.40
C ASN A 348 -27.33 4.13 26.14
#